data_AF-A0A1S3TGF9-F1
#
_entry.id   AF-A0A1S3TGF9-F1
#
_cell.length_a   1.000
_cell.length_b   1.000
_cell.length_c   1.000
_cell.angle_alpha   90.00
_cell.angle_beta   90.00
_cell.angle_gamma   90.00
#
_symmetry.space_group_name_H-M   'P 1'
#
loop_
_entity.id
_entity.type
_entity.pdbx_description
1 polymer ?
#
loop_
_entity_poly.entity_id
_entity_poly.type
_entity_poly.pdbx_seq_one_letter_code
_entity_poly.pdbx_strand_id
1 'polypeptide(L)'
;MTVNPCVLPPHGHNLTLPQIAKFPGLIYSTEKMLPRALLARFIQKSSTVSPFQFNQQRALHSRNKKALEFIAKGWNALKEVDRVIDYCELNDKRLIPLLRTAKENFELALEADNTNTHARYWLSRLHMKYHVPGANKAVGAALLVEAAEMGDPDAQYALGCHLRVENDYVHSDQQAFYYLEKAVDQLHPGALYLLGAVYLTGDCVKKDIASALWCFHRASEKGHAGAAIACGSLLLKGRRVSIQHCGHLILWYEWLGNGGRWERK
;
A
#
# COMPACT_ATOMS: atom_id res chain seq x y z
N MET A 1 13.12 -10.51 73.07
CA MET A 1 13.05 -9.51 74.16
C MET A 1 13.46 -8.19 73.54
N THR A 2 12.48 -7.34 73.20
CA THR A 2 12.14 -6.09 73.94
C THR A 2 13.22 -5.02 73.76
N VAL A 3 13.00 -3.73 73.47
CA VAL A 3 11.85 -2.83 73.32
C VAL A 3 12.43 -1.55 72.65
N ASN A 4 11.55 -0.76 72.01
CA ASN A 4 11.63 0.62 71.48
C ASN A 4 12.34 1.67 72.41
N PRO A 5 12.35 3.02 72.21
CA PRO A 5 11.70 3.88 71.18
C PRO A 5 12.48 5.14 70.69
N CYS A 6 11.87 5.81 69.70
CA CYS A 6 11.71 7.26 69.43
C CYS A 6 12.80 8.29 69.81
N VAL A 7 13.02 9.28 68.92
CA VAL A 7 12.66 10.72 69.10
C VAL A 7 12.98 11.50 67.81
N LEU A 8 11.95 12.12 67.23
CA LEU A 8 11.94 13.18 66.18
C LEU A 8 12.31 14.55 66.82
N PRO A 9 12.76 15.59 66.07
CA PRO A 9 11.81 16.60 65.50
C PRO A 9 12.37 17.36 64.24
N PRO A 10 11.86 18.54 63.80
CA PRO A 10 10.77 18.65 62.82
C PRO A 10 10.97 19.72 61.69
N HIS A 11 9.92 19.86 60.85
CA HIS A 11 9.58 20.94 59.87
C HIS A 11 10.13 20.75 58.42
N GLY A 12 9.33 20.80 57.35
CA GLY A 12 7.90 21.07 57.17
C GLY A 12 7.46 20.95 55.71
N HIS A 13 6.15 21.11 55.49
CA HIS A 13 5.34 21.14 54.25
C HIS A 13 4.55 19.87 53.87
N ASN A 14 3.30 19.88 54.32
CA ASN A 14 2.17 19.10 53.80
C ASN A 14 1.78 19.58 52.40
N LEU A 15 1.37 18.65 51.52
CA LEU A 15 0.04 18.64 50.88
C LEU A 15 -0.20 17.27 50.20
N THR A 16 -1.42 16.78 50.35
CA THR A 16 -1.90 15.39 50.26
C THR A 16 -2.39 14.98 48.87
N LEU A 17 -2.16 13.71 48.51
CA LEU A 17 -2.89 12.94 47.46
C LEU A 17 -4.34 12.66 47.91
N PRO A 18 -5.29 12.54 46.97
CA PRO A 18 -5.96 11.22 46.72
C PRO A 18 -6.41 11.09 45.24
N GLN A 19 -6.94 10.00 44.66
CA GLN A 19 -7.14 8.57 44.94
C GLN A 19 -7.59 7.94 43.60
N ILE A 20 -7.32 6.65 43.41
CA ILE A 20 -7.86 5.81 42.33
C ILE A 20 -9.18 5.20 42.80
N ALA A 21 -10.24 5.21 41.98
CA ALA A 21 -11.44 4.40 42.18
C ALA A 21 -11.86 3.71 40.87
N LYS A 22 -12.06 2.38 40.98
CA LYS A 22 -12.58 1.45 39.97
C LYS A 22 -14.08 1.64 39.75
N PHE A 23 -14.60 1.37 38.54
CA PHE A 23 -15.98 0.88 38.35
C PHE A 23 -16.13 -0.03 37.10
N PRO A 24 -16.85 -1.15 37.17
CA PRO A 24 -17.26 -1.97 36.03
C PRO A 24 -18.75 -1.75 35.63
N GLY A 25 -19.04 -1.89 34.33
CA GLY A 25 -20.25 -2.57 33.79
C GLY A 25 -21.64 -1.89 33.77
N LEU A 26 -22.08 -1.56 32.55
CA LEU A 26 -23.38 -1.91 31.90
C LEU A 26 -24.70 -1.11 32.14
N ILE A 27 -25.13 -0.47 31.02
CA ILE A 27 -26.48 -0.23 30.42
C ILE A 27 -27.44 0.81 31.07
N TYR A 28 -27.70 1.93 30.37
CA TYR A 28 -28.94 2.25 29.61
C TYR A 28 -28.99 3.71 29.15
N SER A 29 -29.60 3.88 27.98
CA SER A 29 -29.83 5.07 27.15
C SER A 29 -30.35 6.32 27.86
N THR A 30 -29.96 7.50 27.38
CA THR A 30 -30.90 8.55 26.93
C THR A 30 -30.13 9.67 26.21
N GLU A 31 -30.68 10.05 25.07
CA GLU A 31 -30.19 11.08 24.15
C GLU A 31 -30.00 12.43 24.86
N LYS A 32 -28.79 13.00 24.76
CA LYS A 32 -28.61 14.46 24.82
C LYS A 32 -28.24 14.95 23.43
N MET A 33 -29.27 15.15 22.61
CA MET A 33 -29.17 15.94 21.38
C MET A 33 -28.70 17.36 21.73
N LEU A 34 -27.55 17.75 21.18
CA LEU A 34 -27.16 19.15 21.07
C LEU A 34 -28.26 19.92 20.31
N PRO A 35 -28.64 21.14 20.73
CA PRO A 35 -29.72 21.89 20.08
C PRO A 35 -29.36 22.18 18.62
N ARG A 36 -30.27 21.84 17.70
CA ARG A 36 -30.14 21.99 16.23
C ARG A 36 -29.67 23.38 15.78
N ALA A 37 -29.87 24.41 16.59
CA ALA A 37 -29.43 25.78 16.33
C ALA A 37 -27.88 25.96 16.30
N LEU A 38 -27.12 25.14 17.03
CA LEU A 38 -25.65 25.22 17.02
C LEU A 38 -25.02 24.48 15.83
N LEU A 39 -25.65 23.40 15.36
CA LEU A 39 -25.26 22.72 14.12
C LEU A 39 -25.52 23.60 12.88
N ALA A 40 -26.59 24.40 12.89
CA ALA A 40 -26.93 25.28 11.77
C ALA A 40 -25.91 26.41 11.55
N ARG A 41 -25.25 26.91 12.60
CA ARG A 41 -24.24 27.98 12.49
C ARG A 41 -22.88 27.49 11.98
N PHE A 42 -22.56 26.21 12.16
CA PHE A 42 -21.31 25.63 11.62
C PHE A 42 -21.39 25.24 10.14
N ILE A 43 -22.60 25.07 9.59
CA ILE A 43 -22.82 24.70 8.18
C ILE A 43 -22.81 25.92 7.24
N GLN A 44 -22.91 27.15 7.78
CA GLN A 44 -22.96 28.40 6.99
C GLN A 44 -21.61 28.94 6.50
N LYS A 45 -20.51 28.20 6.69
CA LYS A 45 -19.26 28.41 5.91
C LYS A 45 -19.05 27.28 4.90
N SER A 46 -20.13 26.82 4.25
CA SER A 46 -19.99 26.08 3.01
C SER A 46 -19.73 27.08 1.89
N SER A 47 -18.51 27.07 1.39
CA SER A 47 -18.07 27.74 0.16
C SER A 47 -19.17 27.69 -0.90
N THR A 48 -19.71 28.85 -1.29
CA THR A 48 -20.64 28.98 -2.41
C THR A 48 -19.88 28.66 -3.70
N VAL A 49 -19.85 27.37 -4.08
CA VAL A 49 -19.31 26.93 -5.37
C VAL A 49 -20.15 27.60 -6.46
N SER A 50 -19.52 28.44 -7.28
CA SER A 50 -20.23 29.15 -8.35
C SER A 50 -20.88 28.14 -9.33
N PRO A 51 -22.01 28.47 -9.97
CA PRO A 51 -22.68 27.57 -10.93
C PRO A 51 -21.75 27.08 -12.06
N PHE A 52 -20.78 27.91 -12.43
CA PHE A 52 -19.73 27.59 -13.39
C PHE A 52 -18.78 26.49 -12.88
N GLN A 53 -18.29 26.63 -11.65
CA GLN A 53 -17.41 25.66 -11.01
C GLN A 53 -18.15 24.34 -10.71
N PHE A 54 -19.44 24.41 -10.42
CA PHE A 54 -20.30 23.24 -10.24
C PHE A 54 -20.53 22.46 -11.57
N ASN A 55 -20.71 23.16 -12.68
CA ASN A 55 -20.81 22.54 -14.01
C ASN A 55 -19.48 21.90 -14.45
N GLN A 56 -18.34 22.53 -14.13
CA GLN A 56 -17.02 21.93 -14.38
C GLN A 56 -16.82 20.66 -13.55
N GLN A 57 -17.17 20.66 -12.27
CA GLN A 57 -17.09 19.48 -11.42
C GLN A 57 -17.99 18.34 -11.92
N ARG A 58 -19.22 18.63 -12.35
CA ARG A 58 -20.10 17.63 -12.97
C ARG A 58 -19.53 17.04 -14.27
N ALA A 59 -18.94 17.88 -15.11
CA ALA A 59 -18.30 17.42 -16.34
C ALA A 59 -17.10 16.51 -16.04
N LEU A 60 -16.25 16.87 -15.08
CA LEU A 60 -15.13 16.04 -14.61
C LEU A 60 -15.61 14.71 -14.03
N HIS A 61 -16.62 14.71 -13.15
CA HIS A 61 -17.20 13.48 -12.62
C HIS A 61 -17.77 12.57 -13.72
N SER A 62 -18.36 13.14 -14.78
CA SER A 62 -18.88 12.37 -15.91
C SER A 62 -17.78 11.71 -16.74
N ARG A 63 -16.61 12.36 -16.89
CA ARG A 63 -15.44 11.81 -17.60
C ARG A 63 -14.77 10.71 -16.80
N ASN A 64 -14.54 10.94 -15.51
CA ASN A 64 -13.91 9.95 -14.63
C ASN A 64 -14.78 8.69 -14.51
N LYS A 65 -16.12 8.84 -14.48
CA LYS A 65 -17.04 7.70 -14.52
C LYS A 65 -16.87 6.87 -15.79
N LYS A 66 -16.83 7.52 -16.96
CA LYS A 66 -16.62 6.83 -18.24
C LYS A 66 -15.25 6.13 -18.31
N ALA A 67 -14.19 6.78 -17.84
CA ALA A 67 -12.86 6.17 -17.77
C ALA A 67 -12.86 4.90 -16.92
N LEU A 68 -13.51 4.93 -15.75
CA LEU A 68 -13.66 3.75 -14.89
C LEU A 68 -14.47 2.63 -15.53
N GLU A 69 -15.52 2.95 -16.30
CA GLU A 69 -16.30 1.95 -17.05
C GLU A 69 -15.43 1.24 -18.10
N PHE A 70 -14.59 1.97 -18.82
CA PHE A 70 -13.65 1.38 -19.78
C PHE A 70 -12.60 0.51 -19.08
N ILE A 71 -12.01 0.98 -17.97
CA ILE A 71 -11.08 0.19 -17.16
C ILE A 71 -11.70 -1.12 -16.70
N ALA A 72 -12.94 -1.08 -16.20
CA ALA A 72 -13.65 -2.27 -15.76
C ALA A 72 -13.87 -3.28 -16.90
N LYS A 73 -14.21 -2.82 -18.10
CA LYS A 73 -14.35 -3.68 -19.30
C LYS A 73 -13.00 -4.29 -19.70
N GLY A 74 -11.95 -3.49 -19.74
CA GLY A 74 -10.60 -3.95 -20.07
C GLY A 74 -10.09 -4.99 -19.07
N TRP A 75 -10.31 -4.76 -17.78
CA TRP A 75 -9.94 -5.69 -16.73
C TRP A 75 -10.73 -7.00 -16.77
N ASN A 76 -12.03 -6.96 -17.09
CA ASN A 76 -12.82 -8.18 -17.24
C ASN A 76 -12.31 -9.06 -18.40
N ALA A 77 -11.95 -8.45 -19.54
CA ALA A 77 -11.34 -9.16 -20.65
C ALA A 77 -9.98 -9.76 -20.26
N LEU A 78 -9.12 -8.98 -19.58
CA LEU A 78 -7.84 -9.47 -19.06
C LEU A 78 -7.99 -10.62 -18.06
N LYS A 79 -9.00 -10.57 -17.20
CA LYS A 79 -9.27 -11.64 -16.22
C LYS A 79 -9.61 -12.97 -16.89
N GLU A 80 -10.30 -12.95 -18.03
CA GLU A 80 -10.54 -14.15 -18.82
C GLU A 80 -9.25 -14.69 -19.44
N VAL A 81 -8.39 -13.79 -19.94
CA VAL A 81 -7.07 -14.16 -20.47
C VAL A 81 -6.19 -14.78 -19.38
N ASP A 82 -6.07 -14.13 -18.22
CA ASP A 82 -5.21 -14.56 -17.12
C ASP A 82 -5.60 -15.94 -16.55
N ARG A 83 -6.84 -16.40 -16.75
CA ARG A 83 -7.28 -17.75 -16.33
C ARG A 83 -6.68 -18.87 -17.17
N VAL A 84 -6.35 -18.58 -18.42
CA VAL A 84 -5.99 -19.60 -19.42
C VAL A 84 -4.56 -19.41 -19.93
N ILE A 85 -3.98 -18.21 -19.75
CA ILE A 85 -2.67 -17.84 -20.32
C ILE A 85 -1.54 -18.80 -19.92
N ASP A 86 -1.57 -19.36 -18.71
CA ASP A 86 -0.53 -20.30 -18.23
C ASP A 86 -0.58 -21.66 -18.95
N TYR A 87 -1.68 -21.99 -19.61
CA TYR A 87 -1.90 -23.27 -20.33
C TYR A 87 -1.98 -23.09 -21.85
N CYS A 88 -1.96 -21.85 -22.33
CA CYS A 88 -2.14 -21.48 -23.72
C CYS A 88 -0.80 -21.31 -24.44
N GLU A 89 -0.80 -21.51 -25.76
CA GLU A 89 0.34 -21.11 -26.57
C GLU A 89 0.45 -19.59 -26.61
N LEU A 90 1.70 -19.08 -26.69
CA LEU A 90 1.98 -17.64 -26.63
C LEU A 90 1.17 -16.80 -27.65
N ASN A 91 0.84 -17.40 -28.80
CA ASN A 91 0.16 -16.74 -29.92
C ASN A 91 -1.24 -17.32 -30.20
N ASP A 92 -1.92 -17.78 -29.16
CA ASP A 92 -3.25 -18.37 -29.31
C ASP A 92 -4.26 -17.39 -29.92
N LYS A 93 -4.74 -17.74 -31.12
CA LYS A 93 -5.67 -16.91 -31.91
C LYS A 93 -6.96 -16.56 -31.17
N ARG A 94 -7.35 -17.38 -30.17
CA ARG A 94 -8.54 -17.19 -29.34
C ARG A 94 -8.39 -16.05 -28.33
N LEU A 95 -7.17 -15.78 -27.88
CA LEU A 95 -6.88 -14.73 -26.90
C LEU A 95 -6.70 -13.36 -27.57
N ILE A 96 -6.34 -13.34 -28.86
CA ILE A 96 -6.09 -12.11 -29.63
C ILE A 96 -7.28 -11.13 -29.57
N PRO A 97 -8.55 -11.53 -29.76
CA PRO A 97 -9.69 -10.63 -29.64
C PRO A 97 -9.84 -10.04 -28.24
N LEU A 98 -9.65 -10.83 -27.19
CA LEU A 98 -9.76 -10.37 -25.79
C LEU A 98 -8.65 -9.39 -25.42
N LEU A 99 -7.42 -9.66 -25.88
CA LEU A 99 -6.29 -8.76 -25.68
C LEU A 99 -6.46 -7.45 -26.44
N ARG A 100 -7.03 -7.51 -27.66
CA ARG A 100 -7.35 -6.32 -28.44
C ARG A 100 -8.42 -5.48 -27.75
N THR A 101 -9.52 -6.08 -27.32
CA THR A 101 -10.58 -5.35 -26.61
C THR A 101 -10.08 -4.77 -25.29
N ALA A 102 -9.22 -5.49 -24.56
CA ALA A 102 -8.60 -4.95 -23.35
C ALA A 102 -7.77 -3.70 -23.67
N LYS A 103 -6.88 -3.78 -24.66
CA LYS A 103 -6.04 -2.66 -25.10
C LYS A 103 -6.87 -1.44 -25.49
N GLU A 104 -7.85 -1.61 -26.38
CA GLU A 104 -8.72 -0.53 -26.85
C GLU A 104 -9.46 0.15 -25.68
N ASN A 105 -9.95 -0.62 -24.71
CA ASN A 105 -10.61 -0.05 -23.54
C ASN A 105 -9.66 0.77 -22.66
N PHE A 106 -8.41 0.33 -22.45
CA PHE A 106 -7.46 1.13 -21.68
C PHE A 106 -7.00 2.38 -22.41
N GLU A 107 -6.87 2.34 -23.74
CA GLU A 107 -6.61 3.53 -24.57
C GLU A 107 -7.76 4.54 -24.46
N LEU A 108 -9.02 4.09 -24.62
CA LEU A 108 -10.20 4.92 -24.43
C LEU A 108 -10.31 5.48 -23.01
N ALA A 109 -9.87 4.74 -21.99
CA ALA A 109 -9.83 5.22 -20.62
C ALA A 109 -8.84 6.38 -20.46
N LEU A 110 -7.66 6.30 -21.08
CA LEU A 110 -6.66 7.37 -21.06
C LEU A 110 -7.07 8.58 -21.90
N GLU A 111 -7.78 8.38 -23.00
CA GLU A 111 -8.39 9.47 -23.78
C GLU A 111 -9.45 10.22 -22.96
N ALA A 112 -10.24 9.51 -22.16
CA ALA A 112 -11.25 10.09 -21.29
C ALA A 112 -10.64 10.80 -20.06
N ASP A 113 -9.63 10.18 -19.45
CA ASP A 113 -8.93 10.68 -18.28
C ASP A 113 -7.45 10.24 -18.28
N ASN A 114 -6.60 11.13 -18.77
CA ASN A 114 -5.16 10.90 -18.86
C ASN A 114 -4.47 10.84 -17.48
N THR A 115 -5.14 11.31 -16.42
CA THR A 115 -4.58 11.25 -15.05
C THR A 115 -4.72 9.87 -14.42
N ASN A 116 -5.45 8.95 -15.06
CA ASN A 116 -5.66 7.62 -14.54
C ASN A 116 -4.39 6.78 -14.65
N THR A 117 -3.72 6.61 -13.50
CA THR A 117 -2.46 5.87 -13.40
C THR A 117 -2.67 4.37 -13.62
N HIS A 118 -3.79 3.83 -13.15
CA HIS A 118 -4.11 2.41 -13.21
C HIS A 118 -4.31 1.95 -14.66
N ALA A 119 -5.06 2.71 -15.46
CA ALA A 119 -5.23 2.43 -16.89
C ALA A 119 -3.89 2.41 -17.63
N ARG A 120 -3.01 3.37 -17.30
CA ARG A 120 -1.67 3.46 -17.89
C ARG A 120 -0.79 2.29 -17.53
N TYR A 121 -0.81 1.87 -16.26
CA TYR A 121 -0.11 0.68 -15.79
C TYR A 121 -0.60 -0.58 -16.51
N TRP A 122 -1.91 -0.78 -16.65
CA TRP A 122 -2.44 -1.95 -17.36
C TRP A 122 -2.11 -1.94 -18.86
N LEU A 123 -2.11 -0.78 -19.50
CA LEU A 123 -1.68 -0.65 -20.89
C LEU A 123 -0.18 -0.98 -21.05
N SER A 124 0.65 -0.50 -20.13
CA SER A 124 2.07 -0.88 -20.05
C SER A 124 2.23 -2.40 -19.93
N ARG A 125 1.54 -3.01 -18.96
CA ARG A 125 1.60 -4.45 -18.71
C ARG A 125 1.08 -5.26 -19.90
N LEU A 126 0.08 -4.77 -20.64
CA LEU A 126 -0.38 -5.35 -21.90
C LEU A 126 0.75 -5.44 -22.93
N HIS A 127 1.49 -4.36 -23.12
CA HIS A 127 2.60 -4.29 -24.07
C HIS A 127 3.83 -5.12 -23.67
N MET A 128 4.07 -5.31 -22.37
CA MET A 128 5.23 -6.04 -21.87
C MET A 128 4.98 -7.54 -21.68
N LYS A 129 3.86 -7.91 -21.04
CA LYS A 129 3.54 -9.29 -20.65
C LYS A 129 2.82 -10.06 -21.76
N TYR A 130 1.91 -9.42 -22.49
CA TYR A 130 1.02 -10.12 -23.42
C TYR A 130 1.43 -9.90 -24.89
N HIS A 131 1.21 -10.90 -25.75
CA HIS A 131 1.45 -10.77 -27.18
C HIS A 131 0.24 -10.13 -27.89
N VAL A 132 0.04 -8.83 -27.67
CA VAL A 132 -1.01 -8.07 -28.36
C VAL A 132 -0.56 -7.74 -29.79
N PRO A 133 -1.44 -7.78 -30.81
CA PRO A 133 -1.09 -7.30 -32.14
C PRO A 133 -0.62 -5.84 -32.08
N GLY A 134 0.58 -5.58 -32.61
CA GLY A 134 1.19 -4.25 -32.51
C GLY A 134 1.74 -3.91 -31.12
N ALA A 135 2.01 -4.91 -30.27
CA ALA A 135 2.69 -4.70 -29.01
C ALA A 135 4.14 -4.24 -29.25
N ASN A 136 4.54 -3.19 -28.56
CA ASN A 136 5.92 -2.73 -28.52
C ASN A 136 6.37 -2.63 -27.06
N LYS A 137 7.38 -3.43 -26.70
CA LYS A 137 7.94 -3.46 -25.35
C LYS A 137 8.49 -2.11 -24.91
N ALA A 138 9.05 -1.32 -25.84
CA ALA A 138 9.59 0.01 -25.54
C ALA A 138 8.48 0.99 -25.12
N VAL A 139 7.34 0.95 -25.82
CA VAL A 139 6.15 1.76 -25.45
C VAL A 139 5.61 1.30 -24.10
N GLY A 140 5.57 -0.01 -23.86
CA GLY A 140 5.18 -0.57 -22.56
C GLY A 140 6.07 -0.08 -21.42
N ALA A 141 7.39 -0.09 -21.61
CA ALA A 141 8.33 0.39 -20.61
C ALA A 141 8.19 1.91 -20.35
N ALA A 142 8.00 2.72 -21.38
CA ALA A 142 7.76 4.16 -21.23
C ALA A 142 6.49 4.44 -20.41
N LEU A 143 5.39 3.76 -20.74
CA LEU A 143 4.13 3.87 -19.98
C LEU A 143 4.27 3.38 -18.53
N LEU A 144 5.15 2.41 -18.27
CA LEU A 144 5.43 1.92 -16.92
C LEU A 144 6.09 3.00 -16.07
N VAL A 145 7.12 3.66 -16.63
CA VAL A 145 7.85 4.73 -15.97
C VAL A 145 6.92 5.90 -15.67
N GLU A 146 6.13 6.33 -16.66
CA GLU A 146 5.13 7.39 -16.47
C GLU A 146 4.12 7.04 -15.36
N ALA A 147 3.61 5.81 -15.34
CA ALA A 147 2.66 5.37 -14.30
C ALA A 147 3.30 5.34 -12.90
N ALA A 148 4.56 4.90 -12.80
CA ALA A 148 5.30 4.88 -11.55
C ALA A 148 5.61 6.30 -11.03
N GLU A 149 5.94 7.23 -11.93
CA GLU A 149 6.18 8.65 -11.62
C GLU A 149 4.92 9.35 -11.12
N MET A 150 3.75 9.03 -11.70
CA MET A 150 2.47 9.54 -11.22
C MET A 150 2.00 8.93 -9.89
N GLY A 151 2.72 7.92 -9.37
CA GLY A 151 2.48 7.39 -8.03
C GLY A 151 1.75 6.06 -7.99
N ASP A 152 1.56 5.36 -9.10
CA ASP A 152 0.83 4.08 -9.09
C ASP A 152 1.61 3.00 -8.32
N PRO A 153 1.04 2.38 -7.28
CA PRO A 153 1.75 1.41 -6.45
C PRO A 153 2.10 0.13 -7.23
N ASP A 154 1.23 -0.30 -8.15
CA ASP A 154 1.48 -1.50 -8.96
C ASP A 154 2.57 -1.23 -10.00
N ALA A 155 2.57 -0.04 -10.61
CA ALA A 155 3.63 0.37 -11.54
C ALA A 155 4.99 0.55 -10.84
N GLN A 156 5.02 1.17 -9.66
CA GLN A 156 6.24 1.33 -8.86
C GLN A 156 6.86 -0.02 -8.50
N TYR A 157 6.03 -0.96 -8.04
CA TYR A 157 6.48 -2.32 -7.77
C TYR A 157 7.00 -3.03 -9.03
N ALA A 158 6.24 -2.97 -10.13
CA ALA A 158 6.61 -3.59 -11.39
C ALA A 158 7.90 -3.02 -11.97
N LEU A 159 8.08 -1.69 -11.94
CA LEU A 159 9.30 -1.03 -12.38
C LEU A 159 10.50 -1.43 -11.51
N GLY A 160 10.32 -1.47 -10.18
CA GLY A 160 11.35 -1.95 -9.26
C GLY A 160 11.75 -3.41 -9.54
N CYS A 161 10.79 -4.27 -9.86
CA CYS A 161 11.08 -5.66 -10.25
C CYS A 161 11.82 -5.74 -11.60
N HIS A 162 11.41 -4.96 -12.59
CA HIS A 162 12.07 -4.91 -13.89
C HIS A 162 13.53 -4.48 -13.78
N LEU A 163 13.80 -3.40 -13.03
CA LEU A 163 15.16 -2.91 -12.82
C LEU A 163 16.06 -3.92 -12.11
N ARG A 164 15.51 -4.73 -11.19
CA ARG A 164 16.24 -5.84 -10.52
C ARG A 164 16.53 -7.02 -11.43
N VAL A 165 15.63 -7.35 -12.35
CA VAL A 165 15.78 -8.50 -13.24
C VAL A 165 16.72 -8.19 -14.41
N GLU A 166 16.70 -6.95 -14.90
CA GLU A 166 17.47 -6.55 -16.07
C GLU A 166 18.97 -6.32 -15.81
N ASN A 167 19.45 -6.36 -14.56
CA ASN A 167 20.82 -5.90 -14.27
C ASN A 167 21.66 -6.76 -13.30
N ASP A 168 22.93 -6.92 -13.69
CA ASP A 168 24.06 -7.38 -12.87
C ASP A 168 24.83 -6.21 -12.19
N TYR A 169 24.35 -4.96 -12.35
CA TYR A 169 25.05 -3.73 -11.95
C TYR A 169 24.42 -3.01 -10.74
N VAL A 170 25.27 -2.64 -9.78
CA VAL A 170 24.89 -2.10 -8.46
C VAL A 170 24.17 -0.74 -8.47
N HIS A 171 24.26 0.04 -9.55
CA HIS A 171 23.57 1.35 -9.65
C HIS A 171 22.08 1.19 -9.96
N SER A 172 21.70 0.15 -10.71
CA SER A 172 20.29 -0.12 -11.01
C SER A 172 19.53 -0.62 -9.78
N ASP A 173 20.21 -1.35 -8.89
CA ASP A 173 19.64 -1.78 -7.62
C ASP A 173 19.14 -0.60 -6.78
N GLN A 174 19.87 0.51 -6.75
CA GLN A 174 19.46 1.70 -5.98
C GLN A 174 18.15 2.31 -6.50
N GLN A 175 18.01 2.41 -7.83
CA GLN A 175 16.79 2.91 -8.44
C GLN A 175 15.63 1.92 -8.24
N ALA A 176 15.91 0.62 -8.35
CA ALA A 176 14.90 -0.40 -8.10
C ALA A 176 14.35 -0.33 -6.68
N PHE A 177 15.23 -0.20 -5.68
CA PHE A 177 14.81 -0.08 -4.29
C PHE A 177 14.05 1.22 -4.03
N TYR A 178 14.43 2.33 -4.64
CA TYR A 178 13.68 3.58 -4.53
C TYR A 178 12.21 3.44 -4.95
N TYR A 179 11.93 2.76 -6.07
CA TYR A 179 10.56 2.51 -6.49
C TYR A 179 9.85 1.47 -5.61
N LEU A 180 10.56 0.44 -5.14
CA LEU A 180 10.00 -0.52 -4.19
C LEU A 180 9.62 0.13 -2.87
N GLU A 181 10.43 1.04 -2.33
CA GLU A 181 10.14 1.80 -1.11
C GLU A 181 8.85 2.60 -1.23
N LYS A 182 8.66 3.33 -2.34
CA LYS A 182 7.40 4.05 -2.60
C LYS A 182 6.20 3.11 -2.66
N ALA A 183 6.36 1.91 -3.23
CA ALA A 183 5.30 0.92 -3.25
C ALA A 183 5.00 0.35 -1.84
N VAL A 184 6.02 0.21 -0.98
CA VAL A 184 5.85 -0.18 0.44
C VAL A 184 5.13 0.91 1.23
N ASP A 185 5.45 2.19 1.01
CA ASP A 185 4.76 3.32 1.66
C ASP A 185 3.25 3.29 1.38
N GLN A 186 2.87 2.81 0.21
CA GLN A 186 1.48 2.61 -0.20
C GLN A 186 0.90 1.24 0.23
N LEU A 187 1.64 0.45 1.01
CA LEU A 187 1.30 -0.89 1.47
C LEU A 187 1.01 -1.89 0.34
N HIS A 188 1.72 -1.78 -0.77
CA HIS A 188 1.56 -2.70 -1.89
C HIS A 188 2.00 -4.13 -1.48
N PRO A 189 1.14 -5.16 -1.68
CA PRO A 189 1.40 -6.52 -1.22
C PRO A 189 2.70 -7.15 -1.74
N GLY A 190 3.02 -6.95 -3.02
CA GLY A 190 4.24 -7.48 -3.62
C GLY A 190 5.50 -6.84 -3.05
N ALA A 191 5.45 -5.51 -2.83
CA ALA A 191 6.57 -4.75 -2.28
C ALA A 191 6.82 -5.12 -0.81
N LEU A 192 5.75 -5.27 -0.01
CA LEU A 192 5.83 -5.77 1.36
C LEU A 192 6.41 -7.19 1.43
N TYR A 193 6.05 -8.07 0.48
CA TYR A 193 6.65 -9.40 0.39
C TYR A 193 8.15 -9.33 0.11
N LEU A 194 8.59 -8.50 -0.84
CA LEU A 194 10.02 -8.30 -1.12
C LEU A 194 10.76 -7.74 0.08
N LEU A 195 10.19 -6.77 0.79
CA LEU A 195 10.78 -6.23 2.01
C LEU A 195 10.91 -7.30 3.11
N GLY A 196 9.88 -8.13 3.29
CA GLY A 196 9.94 -9.27 4.21
C GLY A 196 11.04 -10.27 3.84
N ALA A 197 11.25 -10.52 2.55
CA ALA A 197 12.33 -11.38 2.07
C ALA A 197 13.71 -10.78 2.38
N VAL A 198 13.89 -9.48 2.18
CA VAL A 198 15.12 -8.74 2.52
C VAL A 198 15.44 -8.86 4.02
N TYR A 199 14.45 -8.69 4.91
CA TYR A 199 14.66 -8.88 6.35
C TYR A 199 15.00 -10.32 6.74
N LEU A 200 14.59 -11.34 5.96
CA LEU A 200 14.94 -12.73 6.21
C LEU A 200 16.35 -13.09 5.73
N THR A 201 16.72 -12.63 4.54
CA THR A 201 18.05 -12.87 3.97
C THR A 201 19.11 -12.10 4.73
N GLY A 202 18.77 -10.90 5.21
CA GLY A 202 19.74 -9.96 5.78
C GLY A 202 20.56 -9.28 4.69
N ASP A 203 20.08 -9.30 3.45
CA ASP A 203 20.70 -8.61 2.33
C ASP A 203 20.53 -7.11 2.57
N CYS A 204 21.62 -6.42 2.86
CA CYS A 204 21.68 -4.97 3.08
C CYS A 204 20.99 -4.44 4.36
N VAL A 205 20.26 -5.26 5.13
CA VAL A 205 19.69 -4.91 6.45
C VAL A 205 20.01 -6.01 7.47
N LYS A 206 20.11 -5.67 8.76
CA LYS A 206 20.25 -6.70 9.81
C LYS A 206 19.04 -7.65 9.75
N LYS A 207 19.34 -8.94 9.72
CA LYS A 207 18.32 -9.98 9.71
C LYS A 207 17.38 -9.83 10.91
N ASP A 208 16.10 -9.63 10.63
CA ASP A 208 15.06 -9.52 11.64
C ASP A 208 13.82 -10.33 11.23
N ILE A 209 13.66 -11.46 11.90
CA ILE A 209 12.57 -12.40 11.63
C ILE A 209 11.22 -11.80 12.06
N ALA A 210 11.18 -10.94 13.08
CA ALA A 210 9.94 -10.34 13.56
C ALA A 210 9.40 -9.32 12.54
N SER A 211 10.27 -8.43 12.04
CA SER A 211 9.91 -7.47 10.98
C SER A 211 9.55 -8.16 9.67
N ALA A 212 10.26 -9.22 9.29
CA ALA A 212 9.89 -10.04 8.14
C ALA A 212 8.47 -10.64 8.28
N LEU A 213 8.17 -11.20 9.45
CA LEU A 213 6.87 -11.81 9.74
C LEU A 213 5.75 -10.77 9.70
N TRP A 214 5.99 -9.55 10.20
CA TRP A 214 5.04 -8.44 10.09
C TRP A 214 4.76 -8.08 8.61
N CYS A 215 5.81 -7.95 7.80
CA CYS A 215 5.67 -7.63 6.37
C CYS A 215 4.87 -8.70 5.64
N PHE A 216 5.19 -9.98 5.87
CA PHE A 216 4.46 -11.09 5.27
C PHE A 216 3.02 -11.18 5.74
N HIS A 217 2.76 -10.92 7.02
CA HIS A 217 1.40 -10.87 7.56
C HIS A 217 0.58 -9.78 6.86
N ARG A 218 1.10 -8.55 6.77
CA ARG A 218 0.44 -7.43 6.06
C ARG A 218 0.19 -7.72 4.58
N ALA A 219 1.18 -8.29 3.88
CA ALA A 219 1.01 -8.69 2.49
C ALA A 219 -0.04 -9.81 2.34
N SER A 220 -0.13 -10.74 3.30
CA SER A 220 -1.13 -11.80 3.31
C SER A 220 -2.56 -11.30 3.56
N GLU A 221 -2.75 -10.30 4.43
CA GLU A 221 -4.04 -9.62 4.64
C GLU A 221 -4.54 -8.97 3.34
N LYS A 222 -3.62 -8.54 2.47
CA LYS A 222 -3.90 -7.98 1.15
C LYS A 222 -4.03 -9.04 0.04
N GLY A 223 -4.02 -10.33 0.40
CA GLY A 223 -4.25 -11.44 -0.53
C GLY A 223 -3.00 -11.98 -1.26
N HIS A 224 -1.79 -11.60 -0.84
CA HIS A 224 -0.58 -12.11 -1.47
C HIS A 224 -0.30 -13.57 -1.08
N ALA A 225 -0.56 -14.51 -1.99
CA ALA A 225 -0.44 -15.94 -1.73
C ALA A 225 0.98 -16.36 -1.27
N GLY A 226 2.02 -15.86 -1.93
CA GLY A 226 3.41 -16.14 -1.55
C GLY A 226 3.76 -15.62 -0.14
N ALA A 227 3.13 -14.52 0.28
CA ALA A 227 3.36 -13.95 1.61
C ALA A 227 2.64 -14.76 2.68
N ALA A 228 1.44 -15.26 2.41
CA ALA A 228 0.73 -16.17 3.30
C ALA A 228 1.54 -17.47 3.54
N ILE A 229 2.12 -18.03 2.49
CA ILE A 229 2.99 -19.22 2.58
C ILE A 229 4.26 -18.90 3.38
N ALA A 230 4.93 -17.78 3.08
CA ALA A 230 6.13 -17.36 3.81
C ALA A 230 5.84 -17.11 5.31
N CYS A 231 4.73 -16.42 5.62
CA CYS A 231 4.26 -16.19 6.98
C CYS A 231 4.00 -17.52 7.70
N GLY A 232 3.27 -18.45 7.07
CA GLY A 232 3.01 -19.78 7.62
C GLY A 232 4.30 -20.58 7.87
N SER A 233 5.25 -20.54 6.92
CA SER A 233 6.55 -21.20 7.07
C SER A 233 7.35 -20.65 8.25
N LEU A 234 7.34 -19.32 8.42
CA LEU A 234 8.02 -18.67 9.55
C LEU A 234 7.36 -18.96 10.89
N LEU A 235 6.02 -18.99 10.97
CA LEU A 235 5.31 -19.34 12.20
C LEU A 235 5.57 -20.80 12.60
N LEU A 236 5.64 -21.71 11.63
CA LEU A 236 5.95 -23.13 11.88
C LEU A 236 7.41 -23.33 12.32
N LYS A 237 8.37 -22.63 11.70
CA LYS A 237 9.79 -22.66 12.09
C LYS A 237 10.05 -21.93 13.41
N GLY A 238 9.30 -20.86 13.66
CA GLY A 238 9.51 -19.89 14.73
C GLY A 238 8.52 -20.03 15.88
N ARG A 239 8.27 -21.25 16.40
CA ARG A 239 7.38 -21.57 17.56
C ARG A 239 7.55 -20.69 18.83
N ARG A 240 8.41 -19.68 18.84
CA ARG A 240 8.67 -18.71 19.93
C ARG A 240 8.66 -17.23 19.53
N VAL A 241 8.43 -16.84 18.26
CA VAL A 241 8.42 -15.40 17.89
C VAL A 241 7.00 -14.87 18.04
N SER A 242 6.75 -14.08 19.09
CA SER A 242 5.44 -13.45 19.31
C SER A 242 5.26 -12.23 18.40
N ILE A 243 4.11 -12.16 17.73
CA ILE A 243 3.72 -11.05 16.83
C ILE A 243 3.63 -9.70 17.60
N GLN A 244 3.61 -9.73 18.93
CA GLN A 244 3.44 -8.55 19.78
C GLN A 244 4.68 -7.66 19.91
N HIS A 245 5.88 -8.10 19.48
CA HIS A 245 7.12 -7.32 19.56
C HIS A 245 7.44 -6.49 18.29
N CYS A 246 6.45 -6.18 17.45
CA CYS A 246 6.66 -5.42 16.21
C CYS A 246 6.81 -3.90 16.48
N GLY A 247 7.91 -3.48 17.13
CA GLY A 247 8.27 -2.06 17.31
C GLY A 247 8.80 -1.36 16.04
N HIS A 248 8.89 -2.06 14.92
CA HIS A 248 9.79 -1.69 13.82
C HIS A 248 9.20 -0.78 12.72
N LEU A 249 7.92 -0.38 12.79
CA LEU A 249 7.42 0.69 11.90
C LEU A 249 8.23 1.98 12.13
N ILE A 250 8.57 2.26 13.40
CA ILE A 250 9.41 3.40 13.79
C ILE A 250 10.84 3.22 13.26
N LEU A 251 11.40 2.00 13.32
CA LEU A 251 12.75 1.74 12.82
C LEU A 251 12.83 1.77 11.29
N TRP A 252 11.78 1.39 10.57
CA TRP A 252 11.72 1.55 9.11
C TRP A 252 11.55 3.02 8.72
N TYR A 253 10.70 3.80 9.42
CA TYR A 253 10.59 5.25 9.22
C TYR A 253 11.82 6.04 9.71
N GLU A 254 12.53 5.60 10.75
CA GLU A 254 13.84 6.15 11.16
C GLU A 254 14.93 5.75 10.17
N TRP A 255 14.88 4.54 9.60
CA TRP A 255 15.78 4.09 8.55
C TRP A 255 15.57 4.93 7.27
N LEU A 256 14.32 5.11 6.81
CA LEU A 256 13.98 6.00 5.70
C LEU A 256 14.28 7.48 6.02
N GLY A 257 13.95 7.93 7.23
CA GLY A 257 14.05 9.32 7.69
C GLY A 257 15.48 9.80 7.94
N ASN A 258 16.41 8.91 8.30
CA ASN A 258 17.84 9.21 8.37
C ASN A 258 18.53 9.17 6.98
N GLY A 259 17.74 9.13 5.89
CA GLY A 259 18.26 9.04 4.54
C GLY A 259 18.89 7.67 4.28
N GLY A 260 18.21 6.61 4.71
CA GLY A 260 18.52 5.18 4.54
C GLY A 260 18.71 4.78 3.09
N ARG A 261 19.73 5.35 2.46
CA ARG A 261 20.43 4.72 1.37
C ARG A 261 21.02 3.46 1.96
N TRP A 262 20.71 2.34 1.34
CA TRP A 262 21.37 1.05 1.53
C TRP A 262 22.88 1.25 1.72
N GLU A 263 23.33 1.37 2.98
CA GLU A 263 24.74 1.38 3.31
C GLU A 263 25.24 -0.04 3.11
N ARG A 264 25.70 -0.27 1.88
CA ARG A 264 26.27 -1.51 1.39
C ARG A 264 27.51 -1.84 2.22
N LYS A 265 27.64 -3.12 2.57
CA LYS A 265 28.97 -3.70 2.80
C LYS A 265 29.66 -3.91 1.45
#